data_AF-A0A926A9K3-F1
#
_entry.id   AF-A0A926A9K3-F1
#
_cell.length_a   1.000
_cell.length_b   1.000
_cell.length_c   1.000
_cell.angle_alpha   90.00
_cell.angle_beta   90.00
_cell.angle_gamma   90.00
#
_symmetry.space_group_name_H-M   'P 1'
#
loop_
_entity.id
_entity.type
_entity.pdbx_description
1 polymer ?
#
loop_
_entity_poly.entity_id
_entity_poly.type
_entity_poly.pdbx_seq_one_letter_code
_entity_poly.pdbx_strand_id
1 'polypeptide(L)'
;MHGTQRARTTSLLTSHGIDRALFTHPDSVRWLTGFAPPLESGVHQFAGAPPLVWYAEGAYTLLIVDGFAHDTAADLQVVRYPGYSYTAPLAGTTHFAVAFEELVTRSKGKLGVEEQHTTLLMFGELTVDFIAIDRWLVPLRMVKTPHELTILRRNFALTDIGHTAARAATMPGKREIDVWLEIHSAISQVAGYPVRLG
;
A
#
# COMPACT_ATOMS: atom_id res chain seq x y z
N MET A 1 5.01 11.41 5.84
CA MET A 1 6.37 10.87 5.50
C MET A 1 6.59 10.64 4.00
N HIS A 2 5.57 10.80 3.15
CA HIS A 2 5.62 10.45 1.72
C HIS A 2 5.48 11.67 0.77
N GLY A 3 5.72 12.87 1.30
CA GLY A 3 5.51 14.12 0.55
C GLY A 3 6.42 14.28 -0.67
N THR A 4 7.67 13.82 -0.60
CA THR A 4 8.59 13.87 -1.76
C THR A 4 8.14 12.92 -2.88
N GLN A 5 7.67 11.72 -2.52
CA GLN A 5 7.13 10.73 -3.45
C GLN A 5 5.92 11.30 -4.17
N ARG A 6 4.96 11.84 -3.42
CA ARG A 6 3.76 12.50 -3.96
C ARG A 6 4.11 13.70 -4.84
N ALA A 7 5.06 14.54 -4.45
CA ALA A 7 5.50 15.66 -5.27
C ALA A 7 6.09 15.22 -6.62
N ARG A 8 6.96 14.19 -6.63
CA ARG A 8 7.52 13.62 -7.86
C ARG A 8 6.45 13.02 -8.77
N THR A 9 5.48 12.30 -8.19
CA THR A 9 4.34 11.75 -8.92
C THR A 9 3.47 12.84 -9.52
N THR A 10 3.18 13.91 -8.76
CA THR A 10 2.43 15.06 -9.27
C THR A 10 3.13 15.69 -10.48
N SER A 11 4.44 15.94 -10.39
CA SER A 11 5.21 16.46 -11.54
C SER A 11 5.14 15.53 -12.76
N LEU A 12 5.23 14.22 -12.56
CA LEU A 12 5.09 13.24 -13.64
C LEU A 12 3.71 13.31 -14.29
N LEU A 13 2.64 13.25 -13.49
CA LEU A 13 1.26 13.32 -13.99
C LEU A 13 1.00 14.62 -14.76
N THR A 14 1.44 15.77 -14.22
CA THR A 14 1.31 17.07 -14.89
C THR A 14 2.06 17.10 -16.23
N SER A 15 3.27 16.52 -16.30
CA SER A 15 4.04 16.48 -17.56
C SER A 15 3.37 15.68 -18.68
N HIS A 16 2.46 14.76 -18.32
CA HIS A 16 1.67 13.96 -19.27
C HIS A 16 0.22 14.48 -19.43
N GLY A 17 -0.11 15.61 -18.81
CA GLY A 17 -1.44 16.22 -18.83
C GLY A 17 -2.51 15.34 -18.17
N ILE A 18 -2.14 14.56 -17.15
CA ILE A 18 -3.08 13.75 -16.35
C ILE A 18 -3.60 14.61 -15.19
N ASP A 19 -4.92 14.81 -15.16
CA ASP A 19 -5.59 15.65 -14.16
C ASP A 19 -5.94 14.84 -12.89
N ARG A 20 -6.25 13.57 -13.08
CA ARG A 20 -6.64 12.62 -12.05
C ARG A 20 -6.07 11.25 -12.31
N ALA A 21 -5.73 10.50 -11.27
CA ALA A 21 -5.12 9.19 -11.41
C ALA A 21 -5.60 8.21 -10.34
N LEU A 22 -5.78 6.95 -10.76
CA LEU A 22 -6.10 5.82 -9.92
C LEU A 22 -4.89 4.89 -9.80
N PHE A 23 -4.34 4.78 -8.58
CA PHE A 23 -3.27 3.85 -8.25
C PHE A 23 -3.82 2.71 -7.40
N THR A 24 -3.73 1.49 -7.92
CA THR A 24 -4.28 0.26 -7.33
C THR A 24 -3.20 -0.81 -7.11
N HIS A 25 -2.02 -0.64 -7.71
CA HIS A 25 -0.89 -1.52 -7.46
C HIS A 25 -0.43 -1.37 -6.00
N PRO A 26 -0.28 -2.48 -5.24
CA PRO A 26 0.10 -2.42 -3.82
C PRO A 26 1.36 -1.61 -3.53
N ASP A 27 2.40 -1.77 -4.37
CA ASP A 27 3.61 -0.95 -4.25
C ASP A 27 3.37 0.55 -4.45
N SER A 28 2.52 0.94 -5.41
CA SER A 28 2.19 2.35 -5.67
C SER A 28 1.45 2.93 -4.47
N VAL A 29 0.46 2.21 -3.95
CA VAL A 29 -0.25 2.56 -2.71
C VAL A 29 0.74 2.72 -1.56
N ARG A 30 1.59 1.73 -1.29
CA ARG A 30 2.57 1.76 -0.19
C ARG A 30 3.58 2.89 -0.36
N TRP A 31 4.05 3.15 -1.58
CA TRP A 31 5.07 4.16 -1.83
C TRP A 31 4.53 5.59 -1.67
N LEU A 32 3.28 5.84 -2.09
CA LEU A 32 2.62 7.15 -2.00
C LEU A 32 2.10 7.48 -0.60
N THR A 33 1.77 6.45 0.20
CA THR A 33 1.01 6.64 1.44
C THR A 33 1.70 6.10 2.69
N GLY A 34 2.61 5.14 2.54
CA GLY A 34 3.14 4.37 3.66
C GLY A 34 2.17 3.31 4.18
N PHE A 35 0.98 3.16 3.61
CA PHE A 35 0.03 2.12 3.99
C PHE A 35 0.40 0.77 3.36
N ALA A 36 0.46 -0.30 4.16
CA ALA A 36 0.51 -1.67 3.65
C ALA A 36 -0.47 -2.54 4.45
N PRO A 37 -1.35 -3.31 3.78
CA PRO A 37 -2.21 -4.25 4.50
C PRO A 37 -1.37 -5.33 5.21
N PRO A 38 -1.85 -5.90 6.33
CA PRO A 38 -1.16 -7.00 6.98
C PRO A 38 -1.02 -8.22 6.06
N LEU A 39 0.20 -8.72 5.88
CA LEU A 39 0.48 -9.88 5.02
C LEU A 39 -0.05 -11.20 5.62
N GLU A 40 0.00 -11.33 6.95
CA GLU A 40 -0.32 -12.57 7.68
C GLU A 40 -1.81 -12.94 7.63
N SER A 41 -2.70 -11.94 7.63
CA SER A 41 -4.15 -12.15 7.56
C SER A 41 -4.65 -12.32 6.13
N GLY A 42 -3.79 -12.13 5.13
CA GLY A 42 -4.19 -12.07 3.73
C GLY A 42 -5.18 -10.93 3.45
N VAL A 43 -6.01 -11.12 2.43
CA VAL A 43 -7.06 -10.16 2.05
C VAL A 43 -8.05 -10.00 3.19
N HIS A 44 -8.36 -8.75 3.54
CA HIS A 44 -9.36 -8.46 4.58
C HIS A 44 -10.73 -8.95 4.14
N GLN A 45 -11.29 -9.91 4.86
CA GLN A 45 -12.50 -10.65 4.48
C GLN A 45 -13.74 -9.76 4.32
N PHE A 46 -13.77 -8.60 4.97
CA PHE A 46 -14.87 -7.65 4.89
C PHE A 46 -14.57 -6.44 3.99
N ALA A 47 -13.42 -6.41 3.32
CA ALA A 47 -13.11 -5.34 2.39
C ALA A 47 -13.85 -5.59 1.05
N GLY A 48 -14.54 -4.56 0.55
CA GLY A 48 -15.17 -4.61 -0.78
C GLY A 48 -14.18 -4.61 -1.94
N ALA A 49 -12.99 -4.05 -1.75
CA ALA A 49 -11.93 -4.02 -2.75
C ALA A 49 -10.54 -3.86 -2.11
N PRO A 50 -9.45 -4.06 -2.86
CA PRO A 50 -8.11 -3.71 -2.41
C PRO A 50 -7.97 -2.21 -2.09
N PRO A 51 -7.09 -1.84 -1.16
CA PRO A 51 -6.67 -0.46 -0.91
C PRO A 51 -6.23 0.24 -2.20
N LEU A 52 -6.62 1.51 -2.37
CA LEU A 52 -6.25 2.32 -3.54
C LEU A 52 -5.93 3.75 -3.16
N VAL A 53 -5.24 4.45 -4.07
CA VAL A 53 -4.98 5.89 -3.96
C VAL A 53 -5.60 6.59 -5.15
N TRP A 54 -6.45 7.56 -4.84
CA TRP A 54 -6.97 8.53 -5.79
C TRP A 54 -6.13 9.79 -5.75
N TYR A 55 -5.72 10.27 -6.93
CA TYR A 55 -5.10 11.57 -7.11
C TYR A 55 -6.06 12.47 -7.89
N ALA A 56 -6.31 13.67 -7.39
CA ALA A 56 -7.02 14.73 -8.11
C ALA A 56 -6.66 16.09 -7.50
N GLU A 57 -6.58 17.13 -8.33
CA GLU A 57 -6.40 18.53 -7.88
C GLU A 57 -5.16 18.73 -6.98
N GLY A 58 -4.09 17.96 -7.23
CA GLY A 58 -2.86 18.02 -6.43
C GLY A 58 -2.93 17.28 -5.08
N ALA A 59 -4.09 16.72 -4.72
CA ALA A 59 -4.31 15.97 -3.50
C ALA A 59 -4.26 14.45 -3.73
N TYR A 60 -3.89 13.71 -2.69
CA TYR A 60 -3.87 12.25 -2.68
C TYR A 60 -4.76 11.74 -1.56
N THR A 61 -5.67 10.83 -1.92
CA THR A 61 -6.67 10.26 -1.03
C THR A 61 -6.54 8.74 -1.02
N LEU A 62 -6.29 8.17 0.15
CA LEU A 62 -6.29 6.72 0.36
C LEU A 62 -7.72 6.26 0.65
N LEU A 63 -8.23 5.30 -0.11
CA LEU A 63 -9.51 4.64 0.16
C LEU A 63 -9.25 3.24 0.71
N ILE A 64 -9.74 2.99 1.92
CA ILE A 64 -9.55 1.72 2.65
C ILE A 64 -10.80 1.34 3.44
N VAL A 65 -10.91 0.06 3.79
CA VAL A 65 -11.87 -0.41 4.78
C VAL A 65 -11.51 0.16 6.17
N ASP A 66 -12.51 0.50 6.96
CA ASP A 66 -12.36 1.06 8.31
C ASP A 66 -11.50 0.21 9.27
N GLY A 67 -11.51 -1.11 9.12
CA GLY A 67 -10.64 -2.04 9.86
C GLY A 67 -9.14 -1.73 9.74
N PHE A 68 -8.72 -0.97 8.73
CA PHE A 68 -7.34 -0.55 8.50
C PHE A 68 -7.02 0.88 8.99
N ALA A 69 -7.95 1.55 9.68
CA ALA A 69 -7.80 2.97 10.03
C ALA A 69 -6.58 3.32 10.88
N HIS A 70 -6.07 2.37 11.68
CA HIS A 70 -4.93 2.56 12.59
C HIS A 70 -3.57 2.64 11.88
N ASP A 71 -3.50 2.21 10.60
CA ASP A 71 -2.24 2.07 9.84
C ASP A 71 -1.97 3.24 8.88
N THR A 72 -2.62 4.39 9.09
CA THR A 72 -2.56 5.52 8.15
C THR A 72 -1.70 6.68 8.66
N ALA A 73 -0.94 7.29 7.75
CA ALA A 73 -0.12 8.47 8.08
C ALA A 73 -0.99 9.71 8.26
N ALA A 74 -0.67 10.56 9.25
CA ALA A 74 -1.45 11.75 9.58
C ALA A 74 -1.48 12.82 8.45
N ASP A 75 -0.51 12.80 7.52
CA ASP A 75 -0.36 13.78 6.44
C ASP A 75 -1.10 13.40 5.14
N LEU A 76 -2.08 12.49 5.21
CA LEU A 76 -2.78 11.94 4.05
C LEU A 76 -4.29 12.00 4.25
N GLN A 77 -5.03 12.39 3.20
CA GLN A 77 -6.48 12.26 3.22
C GLN A 77 -6.87 10.79 3.15
N VAL A 78 -7.75 10.35 4.04
CA VAL A 78 -8.20 8.95 4.09
C VAL A 78 -9.72 8.93 4.04
N VAL A 79 -10.27 8.28 3.02
CA VAL A 79 -11.68 7.91 2.97
C VAL A 79 -11.81 6.47 3.45
N ARG A 80 -12.77 6.24 4.33
CA ARG A 80 -13.01 4.94 4.94
C ARG A 80 -14.42 4.49 4.59
N TYR A 81 -14.57 3.21 4.30
CA TYR A 81 -15.88 2.59 4.17
C TYR A 81 -16.03 1.46 5.21
N PRO A 82 -17.25 1.25 5.73
CA PRO A 82 -17.48 0.20 6.72
C PRO A 82 -17.31 -1.19 6.12
N GLY A 83 -16.44 -2.00 6.71
CA GLY A 83 -16.27 -3.41 6.35
C GLY A 83 -17.20 -4.33 7.12
N TYR A 84 -17.12 -4.28 8.46
CA TYR A 84 -17.90 -5.11 9.36
C TYR A 84 -18.70 -4.25 10.34
N SER A 85 -19.97 -4.61 10.55
CA SER A 85 -20.80 -4.07 11.62
C SER A 85 -21.57 -5.20 12.28
N TYR A 86 -21.72 -5.15 13.60
CA TYR A 86 -22.57 -6.09 14.34
C TYR A 86 -24.07 -5.75 14.23
N THR A 87 -24.41 -4.56 13.74
CA THR A 87 -25.78 -4.04 13.66
C THR A 87 -26.36 -4.01 12.25
N ALA A 88 -25.56 -4.32 11.22
CA ALA A 88 -25.98 -4.24 9.82
C ALA A 88 -25.47 -5.44 9.01
N PRO A 89 -26.15 -5.82 7.92
CA PRO A 89 -25.66 -6.86 7.01
C PRO A 89 -24.28 -6.55 6.43
N LEU A 90 -23.53 -7.60 6.08
CA LEU A 90 -22.27 -7.46 5.35
C LEU A 90 -22.53 -6.90 3.95
N ALA A 91 -22.05 -5.69 3.70
CA ALA A 91 -22.23 -4.98 2.43
C ALA A 91 -20.95 -4.25 1.99
N GLY A 92 -19.78 -4.83 2.26
CA GLY A 92 -18.48 -4.18 2.03
C GLY A 92 -18.24 -3.75 0.58
N THR A 93 -18.71 -4.51 -0.41
CA THR A 93 -18.65 -4.15 -1.83
C THR A 93 -19.53 -2.94 -2.16
N THR A 94 -20.75 -2.88 -1.65
CA THR A 94 -21.65 -1.73 -1.82
C THR A 94 -21.09 -0.48 -1.15
N HIS A 95 -20.60 -0.60 0.09
CA HIS A 95 -19.99 0.51 0.81
C HIS A 95 -18.74 1.03 0.11
N PHE A 96 -17.92 0.13 -0.44
CA PHE A 96 -16.78 0.50 -1.27
C PHE A 96 -17.23 1.24 -2.54
N ALA A 97 -18.21 0.71 -3.28
CA ALA A 97 -18.68 1.31 -4.52
C ALA A 97 -19.18 2.74 -4.31
N VAL A 98 -20.01 2.97 -3.29
CA VAL A 98 -20.49 4.31 -2.92
C VAL A 98 -19.33 5.25 -2.59
N ALA A 99 -18.38 4.82 -1.75
CA ALA A 99 -17.24 5.64 -1.38
C ALA A 99 -16.31 5.93 -2.58
N PHE A 100 -16.18 4.99 -3.50
CA PHE A 100 -15.36 5.13 -4.71
C PHE A 100 -16.04 6.04 -5.74
N GLU A 101 -17.34 5.88 -6.00
CA GLU A 101 -18.14 6.74 -6.88
C GLU A 101 -18.08 8.20 -6.41
N GLU A 102 -18.31 8.44 -5.11
CA GLU A 102 -18.18 9.78 -4.53
C GLU A 102 -16.80 10.40 -4.74
N LEU A 103 -15.74 9.58 -4.71
CA LEU A 103 -14.36 10.05 -4.87
C LEU A 103 -14.05 10.42 -6.33
N VAL A 104 -14.49 9.58 -7.27
CA VAL A 104 -14.22 9.75 -8.70
C VAL A 104 -15.04 10.88 -9.31
N THR A 105 -16.30 11.04 -8.90
CA THR A 105 -17.25 12.04 -9.45
C THR A 105 -16.93 13.48 -9.07
N ARG A 106 -16.16 13.70 -7.98
CA ARG A 106 -15.77 15.05 -7.49
C ARG A 106 -14.81 15.80 -8.40
N SER A 107 -14.08 15.09 -9.26
CA SER A 107 -13.07 15.69 -10.12
C SER A 107 -13.33 15.35 -11.59
N LYS A 108 -12.81 16.17 -12.50
CA LYS A 108 -12.95 16.00 -13.95
C LYS A 108 -11.57 16.06 -14.62
N GLY A 109 -11.54 15.71 -15.91
CA GLY A 109 -10.34 15.78 -16.73
C GLY A 109 -9.77 14.41 -17.11
N LYS A 110 -8.56 14.43 -17.62
CA LYS A 110 -7.87 13.26 -18.16
C LYS A 110 -7.50 12.29 -17.04
N LEU A 111 -7.93 11.05 -17.17
CA LEU A 111 -7.75 10.01 -16.16
C LEU A 111 -6.57 9.10 -16.52
N GLY A 112 -5.66 8.89 -15.57
CA GLY A 112 -4.68 7.81 -15.59
C GLY A 112 -5.11 6.65 -14.69
N VAL A 113 -4.94 5.40 -15.12
CA VAL A 113 -5.29 4.20 -14.32
C VAL A 113 -4.18 3.17 -14.35
N GLU A 114 -3.83 2.58 -13.21
CA GLU A 114 -3.06 1.33 -13.19
C GLU A 114 -3.99 0.17 -13.58
N GLU A 115 -4.08 -0.09 -14.88
CA GLU A 115 -5.08 -0.96 -15.49
C GLU A 115 -4.99 -2.39 -14.97
N GLN A 116 -3.77 -2.91 -14.83
CA GLN A 116 -3.53 -4.32 -14.50
C GLN A 116 -3.91 -4.68 -13.05
N HIS A 117 -4.09 -3.68 -12.18
CA HIS A 117 -4.38 -3.86 -10.76
C HIS A 117 -5.76 -3.31 -10.36
N THR A 118 -6.47 -2.69 -11.30
CA THR A 118 -7.81 -2.16 -11.09
C THR A 118 -8.83 -3.30 -11.22
N THR A 119 -9.74 -3.41 -10.24
CA THR A 119 -10.74 -4.49 -10.24
C THR A 119 -11.89 -4.17 -11.18
N LEU A 120 -12.61 -5.21 -11.65
CA LEU A 120 -13.80 -5.02 -12.49
C LEU A 120 -14.86 -4.14 -11.83
N LEU A 121 -15.01 -4.23 -10.50
CA LEU A 121 -15.90 -3.37 -9.73
C LEU A 121 -15.54 -1.89 -9.90
N MET A 122 -14.24 -1.55 -9.82
CA MET A 122 -13.78 -0.18 -10.03
C MET A 122 -13.98 0.27 -11.48
N PHE A 123 -13.69 -0.59 -12.46
CA PHE A 123 -13.92 -0.25 -13.87
C PHE A 123 -15.39 0.04 -14.18
N GLY A 124 -16.34 -0.63 -13.52
CA GLY A 124 -17.76 -0.34 -13.66
C GLY A 124 -18.13 1.10 -13.31
N GLU A 125 -17.39 1.73 -12.41
CA GLU A 125 -17.59 3.12 -11.98
C GLU A 125 -16.78 4.13 -12.82
N LEU A 126 -15.79 3.67 -13.58
CA LEU A 126 -14.98 4.52 -14.46
C LEU A 126 -15.69 4.68 -15.81
N THR A 127 -16.54 5.70 -15.92
CA THR A 127 -17.35 5.97 -17.13
C THR A 127 -16.63 6.77 -18.22
N VAL A 128 -15.31 6.96 -18.09
CA VAL A 128 -14.52 7.84 -18.94
C VAL A 128 -13.33 7.11 -19.54
N ASP A 129 -12.89 7.55 -20.72
CA ASP A 129 -11.63 7.10 -21.30
C ASP A 129 -10.46 7.41 -20.34
N PHE A 130 -9.53 6.46 -20.26
CA PHE A 130 -8.34 6.58 -19.42
C PHE A 130 -7.08 6.21 -20.18
N ILE A 131 -5.95 6.65 -19.63
CA ILE A 131 -4.61 6.23 -20.05
C ILE A 131 -4.10 5.21 -19.04
N ALA A 132 -3.65 4.05 -19.54
CA ALA A 132 -2.91 3.11 -18.72
C ALA A 132 -1.58 3.75 -18.24
N ILE A 133 -1.43 3.86 -16.92
CA ILE A 133 -0.23 4.41 -16.27
C ILE A 133 0.56 3.33 -15.52
N ASP A 134 0.30 2.06 -15.84
CA ASP A 134 1.00 0.92 -15.25
C ASP A 134 2.51 1.13 -15.29
N ARG A 135 3.13 0.91 -14.12
CA ARG A 135 4.58 1.00 -13.92
C ARG A 135 5.20 2.40 -14.11
N TRP A 136 4.42 3.46 -14.33
CA TRP A 136 4.94 4.83 -14.43
C TRP A 136 5.75 5.25 -13.20
N LEU A 137 5.40 4.73 -12.02
CA LEU A 137 6.12 5.02 -10.78
C LEU A 137 7.40 4.19 -10.59
N VAL A 138 7.66 3.18 -11.41
CA VAL A 138 8.84 2.30 -11.26
C VAL A 138 10.16 3.11 -11.34
N PRO A 139 10.40 3.96 -12.37
CA PRO A 139 11.62 4.76 -12.43
C PRO A 139 11.76 5.72 -11.24
N LEU A 140 10.66 6.31 -10.79
CA LEU A 140 10.67 7.20 -9.62
C LEU A 140 11.06 6.46 -8.33
N ARG A 141 10.60 5.22 -8.18
CA ARG A 141 10.95 4.33 -7.07
C ARG A 141 12.41 3.88 -7.13
N MET A 142 13.07 3.86 -8.29
CA MET A 142 14.48 3.47 -8.37
C MET A 142 15.41 4.50 -7.73
N VAL A 143 15.02 5.77 -7.69
CA VAL A 143 15.81 6.86 -7.08
C VAL A 143 15.35 7.11 -5.64
N LYS A 144 16.05 6.53 -4.68
CA LYS A 144 15.73 6.65 -3.25
C LYS A 144 15.98 8.05 -2.71
N THR A 145 15.10 8.49 -1.83
CA THR A 145 15.27 9.67 -0.99
C THR A 145 16.26 9.37 0.15
N PRO A 146 16.88 10.40 0.78
CA PRO A 146 17.74 10.20 1.95
C PRO A 146 17.05 9.45 3.09
N HIS A 147 15.75 9.67 3.25
CA HIS A 147 14.94 9.00 4.25
C HIS A 147 14.74 7.50 3.92
N GLU A 148 14.38 7.17 2.68
CA GLU A 148 14.27 5.76 2.25
C GLU A 148 15.61 5.03 2.38
N LEU A 149 16.75 5.69 2.09
CA LEU A 149 18.07 5.10 2.31
C LEU A 149 18.34 4.80 3.79
N THR A 150 17.84 5.64 4.70
CA THR A 150 17.96 5.40 6.15
C THR A 150 17.16 4.16 6.54
N ILE A 151 15.93 4.01 6.05
CA ILE A 151 15.12 2.80 6.28
C ILE A 151 15.80 1.57 5.71
N LEU A 152 16.31 1.64 4.47
CA LEU A 152 16.99 0.51 3.82
C LEU A 152 18.23 0.06 4.60
N ARG A 153 19.06 1.00 5.07
CA ARG A 153 20.22 0.67 5.91
C ARG A 153 19.82 0.00 7.21
N ARG A 154 18.75 0.48 7.85
CA ARG A 154 18.20 -0.18 9.05
C ARG A 154 17.73 -1.60 8.73
N ASN A 155 17.05 -1.81 7.61
CA ASN A 155 16.61 -3.13 7.20
C ASN A 155 17.79 -4.07 6.93
N PHE A 156 18.86 -3.61 6.27
CA PHE A 156 20.07 -4.41 6.09
C PHE A 156 20.72 -4.82 7.41
N ALA A 157 20.81 -3.91 8.37
CA ALA A 157 21.33 -4.23 9.69
C ALA A 157 20.47 -5.31 10.40
N LEU A 158 19.15 -5.26 10.26
CA LEU A 158 18.26 -6.32 10.76
C LEU A 158 18.48 -7.65 10.03
N THR A 159 18.69 -7.63 8.71
CA THR A 159 19.04 -8.83 7.94
C THR A 159 20.34 -9.47 8.40
N ASP A 160 21.38 -8.67 8.70
CA ASP A 160 22.65 -9.19 9.21
C ASP A 160 22.51 -9.88 10.57
N ILE A 161 21.65 -9.34 11.43
CA ILE A 161 21.27 -9.96 12.72
C ILE A 161 20.58 -11.29 12.47
N GLY A 162 19.62 -11.32 11.56
CA GLY A 162 18.92 -12.55 11.15
C GLY A 162 19.88 -13.61 10.64
N HIS A 163 20.79 -13.28 9.71
CA HIS A 163 21.79 -14.21 9.20
C HIS A 163 22.74 -14.72 10.29
N THR A 164 23.09 -13.88 11.26
CA THR A 164 23.95 -14.29 12.37
C THR A 164 23.23 -15.31 13.26
N ALA A 165 21.95 -15.06 13.58
CA ALA A 165 21.11 -16.02 14.31
C ALA A 165 20.95 -17.33 13.54
N ALA A 166 20.68 -17.26 12.24
CA ALA A 166 20.54 -18.43 11.36
C ALA A 166 21.77 -19.34 11.41
N ARG A 167 22.97 -18.75 11.28
CA ARG A 167 24.24 -19.48 11.30
C ARG A 167 24.48 -20.14 12.65
N ALA A 168 24.16 -19.46 13.75
CA ALA A 168 24.31 -20.02 15.09
C ALA A 168 23.33 -21.17 15.36
N ALA A 169 22.11 -21.10 14.81
CA ALA A 169 21.06 -22.08 15.01
C ALA A 169 21.19 -23.33 14.12
N THR A 170 21.95 -23.24 13.02
CA THR A 170 22.13 -24.34 12.07
C THR A 170 23.10 -25.38 12.64
N MET A 171 22.54 -26.47 13.19
CA MET A 171 23.29 -27.57 13.79
C MET A 171 22.62 -28.93 13.47
N PRO A 172 23.36 -30.05 13.51
CA PRO A 172 22.76 -31.37 13.37
C PRO A 172 21.59 -31.59 14.34
N GLY A 173 20.48 -32.13 13.83
CA GLY A 173 19.27 -32.39 14.61
C GLY A 173 18.30 -31.20 14.74
N LYS A 174 18.65 -30.00 14.25
CA LYS A 174 17.71 -28.88 14.10
C LYS A 174 17.00 -28.94 12.76
N ARG A 175 15.70 -28.63 12.73
CA ARG A 175 14.90 -28.52 11.50
C ARG A 175 14.96 -27.09 10.97
N GLU A 176 14.62 -26.91 9.71
CA GLU A 176 14.55 -25.60 9.06
C GLU A 176 13.66 -24.61 9.82
N ILE A 177 12.50 -25.07 10.30
CA ILE A 177 11.58 -24.24 11.08
C ILE A 177 12.19 -23.76 12.40
N ASP A 178 13.05 -24.57 13.03
CA ASP A 178 13.69 -24.19 14.28
C ASP A 178 14.71 -23.06 14.02
N VAL A 179 15.46 -23.14 12.91
CA VAL A 179 16.37 -22.07 12.45
C VAL A 179 15.59 -20.81 12.07
N TRP A 180 14.46 -20.95 11.36
CA TRP A 180 13.59 -19.84 10.99
C TRP A 180 13.04 -19.09 12.20
N LEU A 181 12.63 -19.80 13.25
CA LEU A 181 12.14 -19.19 14.49
C LEU A 181 13.23 -18.39 15.20
N GLU A 182 14.48 -18.88 15.23
CA GLU A 182 15.61 -18.14 15.81
C GLU A 182 15.89 -16.83 15.04
N ILE A 183 15.82 -16.87 13.71
CA ILE A 183 15.95 -15.67 12.86
C ILE A 183 14.86 -14.65 13.23
N HIS A 184 13.59 -15.07 13.22
CA HIS A 184 12.46 -14.19 13.51
C HIS A 184 12.54 -13.59 14.92
N SER A 185 12.90 -14.41 15.90
CA SER A 185 13.04 -14.00 17.29
C SER A 185 14.12 -12.93 17.43
N ALA A 186 15.32 -13.18 16.89
CA ALA A 186 16.45 -12.25 16.98
C ALA A 186 16.14 -10.89 16.32
N ILE A 187 15.53 -10.90 15.13
CA ILE A 187 15.17 -9.67 14.43
C ILE A 187 14.10 -8.91 15.21
N SER A 188 13.04 -9.58 15.67
CA SER A 188 11.91 -8.94 16.34
C SER A 188 12.31 -8.33 17.69
N GLN A 189 13.20 -8.99 18.43
CA GLN A 189 13.76 -8.47 19.68
C GLN A 189 14.49 -7.13 19.46
N VAL A 190 15.31 -7.03 18.42
CA VAL A 190 16.07 -5.81 18.13
C VAL A 190 15.18 -4.71 17.53
N ALA A 191 14.21 -5.09 16.70
CA ALA A 191 13.28 -4.12 16.12
C ALA A 191 12.33 -3.52 17.17
N GLY A 192 12.04 -4.26 18.25
CA GLY A 192 11.07 -3.88 19.28
C GLY A 192 9.61 -4.12 18.86
N TYR A 193 9.41 -4.78 17.72
CA TYR A 193 8.11 -5.18 17.18
C TYR A 193 8.31 -6.40 16.27
N PRO A 194 7.26 -7.20 16.02
CA PRO A 194 7.35 -8.31 15.07
C PRO A 194 7.76 -7.81 13.68
N VAL A 195 8.93 -8.22 13.21
CA VAL A 195 9.35 -7.93 11.83
C VAL A 195 8.85 -9.04 10.94
N ARG A 196 8.09 -8.63 9.92
CA ARG A 196 7.53 -9.54 8.92
C ARG A 196 8.62 -9.89 7.93
N LEU A 197 9.07 -11.15 7.95
CA LEU A 197 9.96 -11.72 6.94
C LEU A 197 9.07 -12.45 5.93
N GLY A 198 9.28 -12.18 4.65
CA GLY A 198 8.58 -12.80 3.53
C GLY A 198 9.55 -13.02 2.38
#